data_AF-A0A255HGM8-F1
#
_entry.id   AF-A0A255HGM8-F1
#
_cell.length_a   1.000
_cell.length_b   1.000
_cell.length_c   1.000
_cell.angle_alpha   90.00
_cell.angle_beta   90.00
_cell.angle_gamma   90.00
#
_symmetry.space_group_name_H-M   'P 1'
#
loop_
_entity.id
_entity.type
_entity.pdbx_description
1 polymer ?
#
loop_
_entity_poly.entity_id
_entity_poly.type
_entity_poly.pdbx_seq_one_letter_code
_entity_poly.pdbx_strand_id
1 'polypeptide(L)'
;MIYFDLEPSRAATVPQAHFKGLSDGIIVCDRYSAYQTMARRLGLRLAFCWAHLRRDFLTLALGYPQLLSWSLAWVERIGTLYHLNAERLAVRTDSAAFTLGTVAIERHLQSMAELRDAELRDAELRDGTLHPAAVKVMVSLRKHWLGLTVFVAHPEINLDNCQQRFKTDTVSALAAI
;
A
#
# COMPACT_ATOMS: atom_id res chain seq x y z
N MET A 1 8.26 20.80 -3.53
CA MET A 1 7.15 21.51 -4.21
C MET A 1 5.91 20.63 -4.07
N ILE A 2 4.84 21.16 -3.49
CA ILE A 2 3.56 20.45 -3.38
C ILE A 2 2.64 21.12 -4.41
N TYR A 3 2.03 20.32 -5.29
CA TYR A 3 1.15 20.77 -6.36
C TYR A 3 -0.28 20.32 -6.05
N PHE A 4 -1.23 21.24 -6.18
CA PHE A 4 -2.65 20.96 -6.00
C PHE A 4 -3.39 21.36 -7.28
N ASP A 5 -4.21 20.44 -7.79
CA ASP A 5 -5.09 20.66 -8.92
C ASP A 5 -6.51 20.22 -8.52
N LEU A 6 -7.46 21.16 -8.59
CA LEU A 6 -8.83 20.98 -8.09
C LEU A 6 -9.79 20.85 -9.26
N GLU A 7 -10.09 19.61 -9.59
CA GLU A 7 -10.97 19.27 -10.70
C GLU A 7 -12.37 18.89 -10.21
N PRO A 8 -13.44 19.30 -10.92
CA PRO A 8 -14.82 18.96 -10.56
C PRO A 8 -15.13 17.46 -10.73
N SER A 9 -14.23 16.69 -11.36
CA SER A 9 -14.37 15.27 -11.60
C SER A 9 -13.14 14.49 -11.13
N ARG A 10 -13.36 13.28 -10.63
CA ARG A 10 -12.29 12.32 -10.30
C ARG A 10 -12.02 11.31 -11.44
N ALA A 11 -12.61 11.54 -12.62
CA ALA A 11 -12.51 10.64 -13.75
C ALA A 11 -11.06 10.43 -14.20
N ALA A 12 -10.77 9.27 -14.80
CA ALA A 12 -9.42 8.91 -15.27
C ALA A 12 -8.84 9.87 -16.32
N THR A 13 -9.66 10.68 -16.98
CA THR A 13 -9.23 11.72 -17.93
C THR A 13 -8.42 12.82 -17.25
N VAL A 14 -8.71 13.13 -15.99
CA VAL A 14 -8.01 14.17 -15.21
C VAL A 14 -6.53 13.81 -15.00
N PRO A 15 -6.19 12.68 -14.35
CA PRO A 15 -4.78 12.34 -14.17
C PRO A 15 -4.11 11.99 -15.52
N GLN A 16 -4.85 11.48 -16.51
CA GLN A 16 -4.29 11.27 -17.87
C GLN A 16 -3.80 12.56 -18.52
N ALA A 17 -4.56 13.66 -18.39
CA ALA A 17 -4.14 14.95 -18.92
C ALA A 17 -2.91 15.48 -18.18
N HIS A 18 -2.89 15.33 -16.85
CA HIS A 18 -1.79 15.79 -16.00
C HIS A 18 -0.46 15.07 -16.31
N PHE A 19 -0.50 13.75 -16.50
CA PHE A 19 0.71 12.94 -16.78
C PHE A 19 0.97 12.73 -18.28
N LYS A 20 0.29 13.50 -19.15
CA LYS A 20 0.46 13.40 -20.60
C LYS A 20 1.90 13.73 -20.99
N GLY A 21 2.53 12.85 -21.77
CA GLY A 21 3.92 13.01 -22.24
C GLY A 21 4.96 12.27 -21.41
N LEU A 22 4.58 11.70 -20.26
CA LEU A 22 5.40 10.71 -19.57
C LEU A 22 5.22 9.34 -20.26
N SER A 23 6.33 8.76 -20.70
CA SER A 23 6.35 7.45 -21.38
C SER A 23 6.94 6.32 -20.51
N ASP A 24 7.56 6.65 -19.38
CA ASP A 24 8.07 5.70 -18.39
C ASP A 24 8.08 6.37 -17.00
N GLY A 25 7.98 5.56 -15.95
CA GLY A 25 7.97 6.03 -14.56
C GLY A 25 7.08 5.19 -13.64
N ILE A 26 7.25 5.43 -12.34
CA ILE A 26 6.45 4.82 -11.28
C ILE A 26 5.65 5.91 -10.58
N ILE A 27 4.33 5.75 -10.54
CA ILE A 27 3.43 6.63 -9.81
C ILE A 27 3.11 5.99 -8.47
N VAL A 28 3.47 6.66 -7.38
CA VAL A 28 3.02 6.30 -6.03
C VAL A 28 1.62 6.86 -5.84
N CYS A 29 0.64 5.97 -5.71
CA CYS A 29 -0.77 6.36 -5.58
C CYS A 29 -1.49 5.49 -4.55
N ASP A 30 -2.69 5.94 -4.18
CA ASP A 30 -3.64 5.06 -3.53
C ASP A 30 -4.19 4.00 -4.50
N ARG A 31 -5.09 3.13 -4.04
CA ARG A 31 -5.71 2.11 -4.89
C ARG A 31 -6.85 2.64 -5.76
N TYR A 32 -6.97 3.97 -5.97
CA TYR A 32 -8.06 4.54 -6.74
C TYR A 32 -8.03 4.06 -8.20
N SER A 33 -9.21 3.69 -8.73
CA SER A 33 -9.35 3.01 -10.02
C SER A 33 -9.02 3.89 -11.23
N ALA A 34 -9.07 5.21 -11.08
CA ALA A 34 -8.70 6.15 -12.13
C ALA A 34 -7.21 6.03 -12.50
N TYR A 35 -6.33 5.87 -11.50
CA TYR A 35 -4.89 5.67 -11.72
C TYR A 35 -4.62 4.35 -12.45
N GLN A 36 -5.32 3.27 -12.10
CA GLN A 36 -5.20 1.98 -12.80
C GLN A 36 -5.61 2.07 -14.28
N THR A 37 -6.65 2.86 -14.58
CA THR A 37 -7.10 3.09 -15.96
C THR A 37 -6.09 3.94 -16.74
N MET A 38 -5.56 4.99 -16.11
CA MET A 38 -4.52 5.84 -16.70
C MET A 38 -3.22 5.08 -16.96
N ALA A 39 -2.70 4.38 -15.95
CA ALA A 39 -1.42 3.67 -16.03
C ALA A 39 -1.40 2.66 -17.17
N ARG A 40 -2.50 1.92 -17.37
CA ARG A 40 -2.66 1.02 -18.53
C ARG A 40 -2.59 1.74 -19.88
N ARG A 41 -3.10 2.97 -19.97
CA ARG A 41 -3.09 3.75 -21.22
C ARG A 41 -1.74 4.42 -21.49
N LEU A 42 -1.01 4.80 -20.45
CA LEU A 42 0.27 5.50 -20.56
C LEU A 42 1.49 4.58 -20.41
N GLY A 43 1.30 3.28 -20.13
CA GLY A 43 2.41 2.33 -19.92
C GLY A 43 3.14 2.52 -18.58
N LEU A 44 2.55 3.24 -17.63
CA LEU A 44 3.18 3.57 -16.35
C LEU A 44 3.01 2.46 -15.31
N ARG A 45 3.98 2.33 -14.40
CA ARG A 45 3.90 1.41 -13.25
C ARG A 45 3.26 2.12 -12.06
N LEU A 46 2.41 1.40 -11.31
CA LEU A 46 1.80 1.92 -10.08
C LEU A 46 2.45 1.28 -8.86
N ALA A 47 2.86 2.12 -7.91
CA ALA A 47 3.21 1.70 -6.56
C ALA A 47 2.07 2.05 -5.61
N PHE A 48 1.44 1.04 -5.01
CA PHE A 48 0.32 1.23 -4.08
C PHE A 48 0.84 1.35 -2.65
N CYS A 49 0.18 2.19 -1.84
CA CYS A 49 0.56 2.34 -0.43
C CYS A 49 -0.02 1.22 0.46
N TRP A 50 0.84 0.71 1.33
CA TRP A 50 0.49 -0.28 2.34
C TRP A 50 -0.37 0.31 3.47
N ALA A 51 -0.24 1.60 3.78
CA ALA A 51 -1.14 2.28 4.73
C ALA A 51 -2.62 2.13 4.37
N HIS A 52 -2.97 2.22 3.09
CA HIS A 52 -4.36 2.00 2.65
C HIS A 52 -4.77 0.55 2.83
N LEU A 53 -3.87 -0.41 2.64
CA LEU A 53 -4.21 -1.83 2.84
C LEU A 53 -4.42 -2.11 4.33
N ARG A 54 -3.52 -1.60 5.18
CA ARG A 54 -3.63 -1.68 6.63
C ARG A 54 -4.95 -1.08 7.14
N ARG A 55 -5.38 0.05 6.56
CA ARG A 55 -6.67 0.68 6.91
C ARG A 55 -7.87 -0.20 6.57
N ASP A 56 -7.85 -0.93 5.45
CA ASP A 56 -8.93 -1.86 5.11
C ASP A 56 -9.10 -2.93 6.20
N PHE A 57 -7.99 -3.54 6.65
CA PHE A 57 -8.03 -4.52 7.74
C PHE A 57 -8.48 -3.91 9.07
N LEU A 58 -8.01 -2.72 9.44
CA LEU A 58 -8.48 -2.03 10.65
C LEU A 58 -9.97 -1.69 10.58
N THR A 59 -10.48 -1.33 9.39
CA THR A 59 -11.91 -1.08 9.18
C THR A 59 -12.72 -2.36 9.38
N LEU A 60 -12.23 -3.51 8.91
CA LEU A 60 -12.85 -4.80 9.17
C LEU A 60 -12.84 -5.17 10.66
N ALA A 61 -11.73 -4.95 11.35
CA ALA A 61 -11.60 -5.20 12.78
C ALA A 61 -12.64 -4.42 13.61
N LEU A 62 -12.91 -3.18 13.23
CA LEU A 62 -13.89 -2.30 13.89
C LEU A 62 -15.33 -2.63 13.50
N GLY A 63 -15.57 -2.99 12.23
CA GLY A 63 -16.92 -3.22 11.70
C GLY A 63 -17.47 -4.62 11.97
N TYR A 64 -16.62 -5.60 12.25
CA TYR A 64 -17.00 -7.01 12.39
C TYR A 64 -16.24 -7.65 13.56
N PRO A 65 -16.85 -7.75 14.76
CA PRO A 65 -16.19 -8.32 15.95
C PRO A 65 -15.60 -9.72 15.73
N GLN A 66 -16.26 -10.56 14.95
CA GLN A 66 -15.80 -11.91 14.59
C GLN A 66 -14.53 -11.91 13.72
N LEU A 67 -14.20 -10.79 13.06
CA LEU A 67 -13.00 -10.62 12.25
C LEU A 67 -11.86 -9.92 13.01
N LEU A 68 -12.04 -9.54 14.27
CA LEU A 68 -11.06 -8.74 15.01
C LEU A 68 -9.68 -9.40 15.02
N SER A 69 -9.57 -10.62 15.54
CA SER A 69 -8.30 -11.34 15.66
C SER A 69 -7.67 -11.61 14.29
N TRP A 70 -8.47 -12.02 13.30
CA TRP A 70 -8.01 -12.25 11.93
C TRP A 70 -7.47 -10.96 11.29
N SER A 71 -8.19 -9.86 11.43
CA SER A 71 -7.79 -8.56 10.87
C SER A 71 -6.52 -8.02 11.52
N LEU A 72 -6.41 -8.14 12.85
CA LEU A 72 -5.21 -7.72 13.57
C LEU A 72 -3.98 -8.57 13.21
N ALA A 73 -4.16 -9.87 12.96
CA ALA A 73 -3.09 -10.73 12.48
C ALA A 73 -2.54 -10.29 11.10
N TRP A 74 -3.40 -9.78 10.21
CA TRP A 74 -2.96 -9.16 8.96
C TRP A 74 -2.29 -7.81 9.18
N VAL A 75 -2.79 -6.97 10.09
CA VAL A 75 -2.16 -5.70 10.46
C VAL A 75 -0.76 -5.92 11.02
N GLU A 76 -0.56 -6.95 11.84
CA GLU A 76 0.74 -7.31 12.40
C GLU A 76 1.72 -7.75 11.30
N ARG A 77 1.29 -8.60 10.35
CA ARG A 77 2.11 -8.98 9.19
C ARG A 77 2.55 -7.77 8.36
N ILE A 78 1.66 -6.80 8.19
CA ILE A 78 2.02 -5.52 7.56
C ILE A 78 3.03 -4.77 8.44
N GLY A 79 2.85 -4.72 9.76
CA GLY A 79 3.82 -4.14 10.69
C GLY A 79 5.23 -4.76 10.56
N THR A 80 5.32 -6.09 10.49
CA THR A 80 6.58 -6.80 10.25
C THR A 80 7.22 -6.40 8.92
N LEU A 81 6.43 -6.25 7.86
CA LEU A 81 6.93 -5.77 6.57
C LEU A 81 7.57 -4.38 6.68
N TYR A 82 6.95 -3.45 7.42
CA TYR A 82 7.52 -2.11 7.64
C TYR A 82 8.83 -2.18 8.41
N HIS A 83 8.89 -3.01 9.44
CA HIS A 83 10.09 -3.20 10.24
C HIS A 83 11.24 -3.74 9.38
N LEU A 84 11.02 -4.84 8.64
CA LEU A 84 12.02 -5.42 7.75
C LEU A 84 12.49 -4.42 6.67
N ASN A 85 11.57 -3.62 6.13
CA ASN A 85 11.94 -2.60 5.14
C ASN A 85 12.76 -1.47 5.77
N ALA A 86 12.45 -1.04 6.99
CA ALA A 86 13.24 -0.05 7.70
C ALA A 86 14.66 -0.55 7.98
N GLU A 87 14.81 -1.79 8.45
CA GLU A 87 16.12 -2.43 8.67
C GLU A 87 16.92 -2.53 7.38
N ARG A 88 16.30 -3.00 6.29
CA ARG A 88 16.94 -3.05 4.96
C ARG A 88 17.42 -1.68 4.51
N LEU A 89 16.62 -0.63 4.69
CA LEU A 89 16.97 0.73 4.27
C LEU A 89 18.06 1.36 5.13
N ALA A 90 18.17 0.99 6.41
CA ALA A 90 19.22 1.47 7.32
C ALA A 90 20.63 1.04 6.87
N VAL A 91 20.74 -0.10 6.18
CA VAL A 91 22.00 -0.66 5.68
C VAL A 91 22.19 -0.45 4.17
N ARG A 92 21.52 0.55 3.57
CA ARG A 92 21.50 0.77 2.12
C ARG A 92 22.89 0.93 1.46
N THR A 93 23.89 1.40 2.21
CA THR A 93 25.27 1.57 1.70
C THR A 93 26.11 0.30 1.81
N ASP A 94 25.66 -0.70 2.58
CA ASP A 94 26.28 -2.02 2.68
C ASP A 94 25.58 -3.00 1.74
N SER A 95 26.23 -3.31 0.62
CA SER A 95 25.64 -4.18 -0.40
C SER A 95 25.30 -5.58 0.10
N ALA A 96 26.09 -6.14 1.02
CA ALA A 96 25.87 -7.50 1.51
C ALA A 96 24.68 -7.52 2.48
N ALA A 97 24.68 -6.61 3.46
CA ALA A 97 23.57 -6.48 4.41
C ALA A 97 22.25 -6.09 3.71
N PHE A 98 22.30 -5.22 2.70
CA PHE A 98 21.13 -4.84 1.91
C PHE A 98 20.55 -6.03 1.13
N THR A 99 21.41 -6.88 0.57
CA THR A 99 20.98 -8.11 -0.13
C THR A 99 20.28 -9.06 0.83
N LEU A 100 20.83 -9.27 2.03
CA LEU A 100 20.19 -10.10 3.07
C LEU A 100 18.83 -9.54 3.49
N GLY A 101 18.74 -8.22 3.71
CA GLY A 101 17.47 -7.55 4.02
C GLY A 101 16.45 -7.66 2.88
N THR A 102 16.89 -7.64 1.63
CA THR A 102 16.03 -7.86 0.46
C THR A 102 15.45 -9.28 0.46
N VAL A 103 16.28 -10.30 0.68
CA VAL A 103 15.83 -11.70 0.79
C VAL A 103 14.83 -11.90 1.94
N ALA A 104 15.05 -11.23 3.07
CA ALA A 104 14.13 -11.31 4.22
C ALA A 104 12.74 -10.74 3.87
N ILE A 105 12.70 -9.59 3.20
CA ILE A 105 11.45 -8.98 2.73
C ILE A 105 10.75 -9.87 1.70
N GLU A 106 11.48 -10.37 0.71
CA GLU A 106 10.93 -11.24 -0.33
C GLU A 106 10.30 -12.51 0.26
N ARG A 107 10.97 -13.13 1.24
CA ARG A 107 10.44 -14.28 1.97
C ARG A 107 9.17 -13.94 2.75
N HIS A 108 9.16 -12.80 3.44
CA HIS A 108 7.99 -12.35 4.18
C HIS A 108 6.80 -12.09 3.24
N LEU A 109 7.03 -11.37 2.15
CA LEU A 109 6.02 -11.12 1.12
C LEU A 109 5.49 -12.42 0.50
N GLN A 110 6.37 -13.37 0.20
CA GLN A 110 5.99 -14.68 -0.32
C GLN A 110 5.06 -15.40 0.66
N SER A 111 5.40 -15.43 1.95
CA SER A 111 4.53 -16.05 2.97
C SER A 111 3.16 -15.37 3.07
N MET A 112 3.11 -14.04 2.94
CA MET A 112 1.85 -13.29 2.93
C MET A 112 1.01 -13.61 1.68
N ALA A 113 1.65 -13.77 0.52
CA ALA A 113 0.98 -14.14 -0.72
C ALA A 113 0.38 -15.55 -0.64
N GLU A 114 1.15 -16.51 -0.12
CA GLU A 114 0.71 -17.89 0.08
C GLU A 114 -0.48 -17.99 1.04
N LEU A 115 -0.40 -17.28 2.17
CA LEU A 115 -1.50 -17.21 3.13
C LEU A 115 -2.76 -16.61 2.50
N ARG A 116 -2.61 -15.49 1.78
CA ARG A 116 -3.73 -14.85 1.07
C ARG A 116 -4.41 -15.80 0.11
N ASP A 117 -3.62 -16.49 -0.70
CA ASP A 117 -4.17 -17.39 -1.72
C ASP A 117 -4.76 -18.65 -1.09
N ALA A 118 -4.23 -19.12 0.05
CA ALA A 118 -4.82 -20.21 0.83
C ALA A 118 -6.19 -19.80 1.42
N GLU A 119 -6.27 -18.65 2.08
CA GLU A 119 -7.54 -18.15 2.66
C GLU A 119 -8.62 -17.93 1.59
N LEU A 120 -8.24 -17.43 0.40
CA LEU A 120 -9.17 -17.28 -0.72
C LEU A 120 -9.65 -18.63 -1.26
N ARG A 121 -8.75 -19.61 -1.44
CA ARG A 121 -9.13 -20.97 -1.86
C ARG A 121 -10.06 -21.64 -0.84
N ASP A 122 -9.77 -21.49 0.45
CA ASP A 122 -10.62 -22.07 1.50
C ASP A 122 -12.01 -21.43 1.54
N ALA A 123 -12.10 -20.12 1.31
CA ALA A 123 -13.38 -19.42 1.21
C ALA A 123 -14.22 -19.88 0.01
N GLU A 124 -13.57 -20.17 -1.13
CA GLU A 124 -14.21 -20.69 -2.35
C GLU A 124 -14.69 -22.14 -2.18
N LEU A 125 -13.91 -22.99 -1.50
CA LEU A 125 -14.20 -24.43 -1.36
C LEU A 125 -15.21 -24.75 -0.26
N ARG A 126 -15.30 -23.95 0.80
CA ARG A 126 -16.02 -24.31 2.03
C ARG A 126 -17.26 -23.47 2.31
N ASP A 127 -17.76 -22.75 1.31
CA ASP A 127 -18.95 -21.89 1.35
C ASP A 127 -19.16 -21.21 2.72
N GLY A 128 -18.26 -20.26 3.06
CA GLY A 128 -18.48 -19.37 4.20
C GLY A 128 -17.50 -19.43 5.38
N THR A 129 -16.31 -20.04 5.25
CA THR A 129 -15.28 -19.96 6.31
C THR A 129 -14.73 -18.55 6.51
N LEU A 130 -14.70 -17.74 5.46
CA LEU A 130 -14.27 -16.34 5.53
C LEU A 130 -15.45 -15.41 5.23
N HIS A 131 -15.65 -14.42 6.10
CA HIS A 131 -16.73 -13.45 5.96
C HIS A 131 -16.65 -12.71 4.60
N PRO A 132 -17.78 -12.42 3.91
CA PRO A 132 -17.75 -11.79 2.58
C PRO A 132 -16.99 -10.46 2.52
N ALA A 133 -17.00 -9.69 3.61
CA ALA A 133 -16.22 -8.44 3.70
C ALA A 133 -14.70 -8.69 3.72
N ALA A 134 -14.24 -9.75 4.38
CA ALA A 134 -12.84 -10.18 4.38
C ALA A 134 -12.42 -10.69 2.99
N VAL A 135 -13.27 -11.50 2.34
CA VAL A 135 -13.03 -11.96 0.96
C VAL A 135 -12.78 -10.79 0.01
N LYS A 136 -13.58 -9.72 0.10
CA LYS A 136 -13.40 -8.50 -0.73
C LYS A 136 -12.02 -7.87 -0.53
N VAL A 137 -11.55 -7.74 0.71
CA VAL A 137 -10.22 -7.19 1.00
C VAL A 137 -9.13 -8.10 0.45
N MET A 138 -9.26 -9.42 0.62
CA MET A 138 -8.29 -10.40 0.11
C MET A 138 -8.21 -10.44 -1.42
N VAL A 139 -9.35 -10.33 -2.10
CA VAL A 139 -9.39 -10.19 -3.57
C VAL A 139 -8.73 -8.88 -4.02
N SER A 140 -8.97 -7.77 -3.32
CA SER A 140 -8.28 -6.51 -3.60
C SER A 140 -6.78 -6.65 -3.38
N LEU A 141 -6.35 -7.27 -2.28
CA LEU A 141 -4.94 -7.53 -2.00
C LEU A 141 -4.27 -8.33 -3.13
N ARG A 142 -4.92 -9.40 -3.60
CA ARG A 142 -4.43 -10.21 -4.72
C ARG A 142 -4.32 -9.40 -6.01
N LYS A 143 -5.36 -8.62 -6.33
CA LYS A 143 -5.40 -7.77 -7.53
C LYS A 143 -4.29 -6.72 -7.55
N HIS A 144 -3.96 -6.14 -6.40
CA HIS A 144 -3.02 -5.03 -6.29
C HIS A 144 -1.60 -5.46 -5.88
N TRP A 145 -1.36 -6.76 -5.72
CA TRP A 145 -0.10 -7.30 -5.18
C TRP A 145 1.13 -6.79 -5.92
N LEU A 146 1.14 -6.85 -7.26
CA LEU A 146 2.28 -6.40 -8.06
C LEU A 146 2.65 -4.93 -7.80
N GLY A 147 1.66 -4.07 -7.58
CA GLY A 147 1.89 -2.67 -7.27
C GLY A 147 2.29 -2.43 -5.81
N LEU A 148 1.89 -3.31 -4.89
CA LEU A 148 2.30 -3.25 -3.49
C LEU A 148 3.76 -3.69 -3.28
N THR A 149 4.32 -4.50 -4.17
CA THR A 149 5.69 -5.03 -4.03
C THR A 149 6.76 -4.27 -4.82
N VAL A 150 6.40 -3.18 -5.52
CA VAL A 150 7.35 -2.41 -6.38
C VAL A 150 8.55 -1.87 -5.58
N PHE A 151 8.35 -1.50 -4.31
CA PHE A 151 9.39 -0.95 -3.43
C PHE A 151 10.57 -1.92 -3.17
N VAL A 152 10.40 -3.22 -3.43
CA VAL A 152 11.48 -4.21 -3.29
C VAL A 152 12.58 -3.90 -4.30
N ALA A 153 12.19 -3.74 -5.57
CA ALA A 153 13.07 -3.38 -6.68
C ALA A 153 13.41 -1.88 -6.72
N HIS A 154 12.58 -1.04 -6.11
CA HIS A 154 12.70 0.43 -6.08
C HIS A 154 12.72 0.95 -4.63
N PRO A 155 13.87 0.84 -3.91
CA PRO A 155 13.96 1.15 -2.48
C PRO A 155 13.69 2.63 -2.12
N GLU A 156 13.74 3.52 -3.11
CA GLU A 156 13.33 4.92 -3.02
C GLU A 156 11.82 5.12 -2.81
N ILE A 157 11.01 4.10 -3.13
CA ILE A 157 9.56 4.15 -2.94
C ILE A 157 9.23 3.83 -1.49
N ASN A 158 8.55 4.77 -0.84
CA ASN A 158 8.05 4.57 0.50
C ASN A 158 6.79 3.67 0.48
N LEU A 159 6.69 2.78 1.46
CA LEU A 159 5.48 1.96 1.71
C LEU A 159 4.25 2.84 1.98
N ASP A 160 4.47 4.06 2.48
CA ASP A 160 3.46 5.08 2.70
C ASP A 160 3.55 6.22 1.67
N ASN A 161 2.43 6.51 1.03
CA ASN A 161 2.28 7.72 0.20
C ASN A 161 1.84 8.95 1.03
N CYS A 162 1.57 8.76 2.33
CA CYS A 162 1.12 9.85 3.18
C CYS A 162 2.33 10.57 3.78
N GLN A 163 3.03 11.37 2.97
CA GLN A 163 3.71 12.55 3.52
C GLN A 163 2.70 13.70 3.69
N GLN A 164 1.61 13.48 4.41
CA GLN A 164 1.03 14.57 5.20
C GLN A 164 1.71 14.55 6.56
N ARG A 165 3.02 14.83 6.56
CA ARG A 165 3.67 15.27 7.79
C ARG A 165 3.16 16.67 8.02
N PHE A 166 2.08 16.82 8.78
CA PHE A 166 1.80 18.09 9.43
C PHE A 166 3.02 18.36 10.32
N LYS A 167 3.97 19.18 9.82
CA LYS A 167 4.90 19.85 10.70
C LYS A 167 4.03 20.75 11.58
N THR A 168 3.68 20.27 12.76
CA THR A 168 3.26 21.14 13.85
C THR A 168 4.52 21.84 14.36
N ASP A 169 5.08 22.71 13.52
CA ASP A 169 6.04 23.71 13.95
C ASP A 169 5.24 25.00 14.15
N THR A 170 5.40 25.59 15.33
CA THR A 170 4.86 26.89 15.79
C THR A 170 3.38 26.95 16.18
N VAL A 171 3.07 26.46 17.39
CA VAL A 171 2.23 27.26 18.32
C VAL A 171 3.20 27.93 19.30
N SER A 172 3.74 29.07 18.88
CA SER A 172 4.26 30.09 19.78
C SER A 172 4.09 31.42 19.08
N ALA A 173 3.10 32.17 19.58
CA ALA A 173 2.87 33.62 19.49
C ALA A 173 1.38 33.89 19.30
N LEU A 174 0.68 34.05 20.43
CA LEU A 174 -0.21 35.17 20.69
C LEU A 174 -0.66 35.08 22.15
N ALA A 175 0.26 35.47 23.03
CA ALA A 175 -0.14 36.24 24.21
C ALA A 175 -0.33 37.68 23.72
N ALA A 176 -1.57 38.17 23.71
CA ALA A 176 -1.97 39.56 23.91
C ALA A 176 -3.43 39.75 23.48
N ILE A 177 -4.33 39.58 24.47
CA ILE A 177 -5.53 40.37 24.82
C ILE A 177 -6.44 39.45 25.64
#